data_AF-A0A942GKN3-F1
#
_entry.id   AF-A0A942GKN3-F1
#
_cell.length_a   1.000
_cell.length_b   1.000
_cell.length_c   1.000
_cell.angle_alpha   90.00
_cell.angle_beta   90.00
_cell.angle_gamma   90.00
#
_symmetry.space_group_name_H-M   'P 1'
#
loop_
_entity.id
_entity.type
_entity.pdbx_description
1 polymer ?
#
loop_
_entity_poly.entity_id
_entity_poly.type
_entity_poly.pdbx_seq_one_letter_code
_entity_poly.pdbx_strand_id
1 'polypeptide(L)' 'IQRKKRNIVLNEFAKKFKPDLKYSEEDVNKIIMKNYDDYCTIRRLLIEEKVLKRDNQIYWLINENIKGI' A
#
# COMPACT_ATOMS: atom_id res chain seq x y z
N ILE A 1 -19.51 -3.52 9.12
CA ILE A 1 -19.59 -2.16 8.50
C ILE A 1 -18.19 -1.52 8.25
N GLN A 2 -17.05 -2.15 8.60
CA GLN A 2 -15.70 -1.51 8.48
C GLN A 2 -14.97 -1.64 7.11
N ARG A 3 -15.43 -2.48 6.16
CA ARG A 3 -14.67 -2.77 4.92
C ARG A 3 -14.54 -1.58 3.96
N LYS A 4 -15.54 -0.69 3.89
CA LYS A 4 -15.55 0.44 2.94
C LYS A 4 -14.47 1.49 3.23
N LYS A 5 -14.23 1.81 4.51
CA LYS A 5 -13.20 2.79 4.89
C LYS A 5 -11.79 2.28 4.56
N ARG A 6 -11.53 0.99 4.77
CA ARG A 6 -10.22 0.38 4.49
C ARG A 6 -9.87 0.45 3.00
N ASN A 7 -10.82 0.15 2.11
CA ASN A 7 -10.59 0.23 0.67
C ASN A 7 -10.23 1.65 0.20
N ILE A 8 -10.86 2.68 0.76
CA ILE A 8 -10.55 4.08 0.41
C ILE A 8 -9.11 4.42 0.82
N VAL A 9 -8.71 4.04 2.04
CA VAL A 9 -7.34 4.28 2.54
C VAL A 9 -6.31 3.57 1.66
N LEU A 10 -6.56 2.31 1.33
CA LEU A 10 -5.68 1.50 0.48
C LEU A 10 -5.58 2.08 -0.94
N ASN A 11 -6.68 2.55 -1.51
CA ASN A 11 -6.69 3.22 -2.81
C ASN A 11 -5.91 4.54 -2.79
N GLU A 12 -6.05 5.33 -1.72
CA GLU A 12 -5.26 6.55 -1.54
C GLU A 12 -3.76 6.26 -1.39
N PHE A 13 -3.40 5.17 -0.71
CA PHE A 13 -2.02 4.68 -0.70
C PHE A 13 -1.57 4.21 -2.07
N ALA A 14 -2.40 3.45 -2.78
CA ALA A 14 -2.10 2.97 -4.13
C ALA A 14 -1.85 4.10 -5.12
N LYS A 15 -2.50 5.26 -4.95
CA LYS A 15 -2.20 6.47 -5.75
C LYS A 15 -0.88 7.15 -5.36
N LYS A 16 -0.44 6.99 -4.11
CA LYS A 16 0.83 7.55 -3.61
C LYS A 16 2.03 6.68 -4.02
N PHE A 17 1.84 5.37 -4.06
CA PHE A 17 2.82 4.44 -4.60
C PHE A 17 2.74 4.46 -6.12
N LYS A 18 3.87 4.64 -6.79
CA LYS A 18 3.89 4.58 -8.24
C LYS A 18 3.87 3.12 -8.69
N PRO A 19 2.98 2.73 -9.63
CA PRO A 19 3.11 1.46 -10.32
C PRO A 19 4.47 1.44 -11.04
N ASP A 20 5.09 0.26 -11.10
CA ASP A 20 6.43 0.05 -11.69
C ASP A 20 7.63 0.53 -10.84
N LEU A 21 7.39 1.16 -9.69
CA LEU A 21 8.45 1.51 -8.74
C LEU A 21 8.54 0.51 -7.59
N LYS A 22 9.80 0.19 -7.26
CA LYS A 22 10.19 -0.61 -6.11
C LYS A 22 10.61 0.34 -4.99
N TYR A 23 9.99 0.14 -3.84
CA TYR A 23 10.24 0.88 -2.61
C TYR A 23 10.90 -0.06 -1.61
N SER A 24 11.98 0.38 -0.97
CA SER A 24 12.53 -0.38 0.15
C SER A 24 11.59 -0.33 1.35
N GLU A 25 11.78 -1.23 2.31
CA GLU A 25 11.02 -1.22 3.56
C GLU A 25 11.02 0.15 4.23
N GLU A 26 12.17 0.82 4.25
CA GLU A 26 12.30 2.17 4.82
C GLU A 26 11.49 3.22 4.06
N ASP A 27 11.46 3.16 2.72
CA ASP A 27 10.66 4.08 1.91
C ASP A 27 9.18 3.87 2.13
N VAL A 28 8.74 2.60 2.14
CA VAL A 28 7.34 2.27 2.45
C VAL A 28 6.95 2.74 3.84
N ASN A 29 7.79 2.47 4.84
CA ASN A 29 7.55 2.92 6.20
C ASN A 29 7.44 4.46 6.23
N LYS A 30 8.34 5.20 5.58
CA LYS A 30 8.28 6.68 5.51
C LYS A 30 7.03 7.20 4.81
N ILE A 31 6.61 6.60 3.70
CA ILE A 31 5.40 6.99 2.95
C ILE A 31 4.15 6.75 3.80
N ILE A 32 4.11 5.63 4.52
CA ILE A 32 3.00 5.30 5.41
C ILE A 32 3.00 6.24 6.61
N MET A 33 4.14 6.42 7.30
CA MET A 33 4.30 7.30 8.47
C MET A 33 3.90 8.74 8.18
N LYS A 34 4.10 9.24 6.95
CA LYS A 34 3.64 10.59 6.57
C LYS A 34 2.13 10.80 6.67
N ASN A 35 1.34 9.73 6.67
CA ASN A 35 -0.12 9.79 6.67
C ASN A 35 -0.76 9.04 7.85
N TYR A 36 -0.07 8.02 8.34
CA TYR A 36 -0.52 7.12 9.40
C TYR A 36 0.67 6.75 10.28
N ASP A 37 0.61 7.09 11.55
CA ASP A 37 1.59 6.63 12.56
C ASP A 37 1.63 5.09 12.64
N ASP A 38 0.48 4.46 12.41
CA ASP A 38 0.26 3.01 12.47
C ASP A 38 0.70 2.28 11.18
N TYR A 39 1.98 2.40 10.83
CA TYR A 39 2.51 1.79 9.61
C TYR A 39 2.45 0.25 9.63
N CYS A 40 2.54 -0.37 10.80
CA CYS A 40 2.35 -1.82 10.97
C CYS A 40 0.97 -2.27 10.48
N THR A 41 -0.08 -1.54 10.87
CA THR A 41 -1.47 -1.86 10.52
C THR A 41 -1.70 -1.66 9.01
N ILE A 42 -1.25 -0.54 8.47
CA ILE A 42 -1.40 -0.22 7.05
C ILE A 42 -0.59 -1.17 6.16
N ARG A 43 0.67 -1.45 6.51
CA ARG A 43 1.52 -2.39 5.75
C ARG A 43 0.90 -3.77 5.68
N ARG A 44 0.33 -4.25 6.80
CA ARG A 44 -0.38 -5.54 6.83
C ARG A 44 -1.60 -5.50 5.91
N LEU A 45 -2.43 -4.47 6.01
CA LEU A 45 -3.61 -4.30 5.14
C LEU A 45 -3.24 -4.21 3.65
N LEU A 46 -2.16 -3.50 3.30
CA LEU A 46 -1.68 -3.37 1.93
C LEU A 46 -1.25 -4.72 1.34
N ILE A 47 -0.65 -5.59 2.15
CA ILE A 47 -0.27 -6.94 1.74
C ILE A 47 -1.49 -7.87 1.71
N GLU A 48 -2.35 -7.82 2.73
CA GLU A 48 -3.56 -8.66 2.85
C GLU A 48 -4.55 -8.39 1.70
N GLU A 49 -4.74 -7.14 1.33
CA GLU A 49 -5.64 -6.74 0.25
C GLU A 49 -4.96 -6.79 -1.12
N LYS A 50 -3.76 -7.38 -1.21
CA LYS A 50 -2.98 -7.52 -2.44
C LYS A 50 -2.85 -6.18 -3.21
N VAL A 51 -2.50 -5.12 -2.49
CA VAL A 51 -2.18 -3.80 -3.06
C VAL A 51 -0.67 -3.62 -3.19
N LEU A 52 0.09 -4.07 -2.19
CA LEU A 52 1.55 -4.15 -2.22
C LEU A 52 2.01 -5.60 -2.18
N LYS A 53 3.05 -5.91 -2.94
CA LYS A 53 3.79 -7.16 -2.82
C LYS A 53 5.14 -6.89 -2.17
N ARG A 54 5.57 -7.81 -1.30
CA ARG A 54 6.86 -7.80 -0.62
C ARG A 54 7.73 -8.92 -1.18
N ASP A 55 8.97 -8.60 -1.52
CA ASP A 55 10.03 -9.56 -1.85
C ASP A 55 11.39 -9.01 -1.40
N ASN A 56 12.17 -9.79 -0.65
CA ASN A 56 13.51 -9.41 -0.20
C ASN A 56 13.61 -7.99 0.42
N GLN A 57 12.63 -7.61 1.25
CA GLN A 57 12.54 -6.27 1.89
C GLN A 57 12.25 -5.11 0.92
N ILE A 58 11.93 -5.43 -0.32
CA ILE A 58 11.44 -4.50 -1.33
C ILE A 58 9.94 -4.70 -1.47
N TYR A 59 9.24 -3.60 -1.64
CA TYR A 59 7.81 -3.50 -1.79
C TYR A 59 7.48 -2.81 -3.10
N TRP A 60 6.44 -3.25 -3.79
CA TRP A 60 5.96 -2.56 -4.98
C TRP A 60 4.47 -2.70 -5.11
N LEU A 61 3.87 -1.73 -5.80
CA LEU A 61 2.46 -1.77 -6.12
C LEU A 61 2.20 -2.94 -7.08
N ILE A 62 1.33 -3.86 -6.67
CA ILE A 62 0.80 -4.87 -7.59
C ILE A 62 -0.40 -4.25 -8.28
N ASN A 63 -0.18 -3.88 -9.54
CA ASN A 63 -1.10 -3.15 -10.40
C ASN A 63 -2.33 -3.99 -10.84
N GLU A 64 -2.98 -4.71 -9.92
CA GLU A 64 -4.04 -5.68 -10.28
C GLU A 64 -5.47 -5.11 -10.28
N ASN A 65 -5.73 -3.86 -9.85
CA ASN A 65 -7.12 -3.39 -9.72
C ASN A 65 -7.41 -1.93 -10.16
N ILE A 66 -6.52 -1.26 -10.90
CA ILE A 66 -6.78 0.08 -11.46
C ILE A 66 -6.98 0.08 -12.99
N LYS A 67 -7.30 -1.07 -13.59
CA LYS A 67 -7.91 -1.15 -14.92
C LYS A 67 -9.38 -1.50 -14.76
N GLY A 68 -10.22 -0.49 -14.55
CA GLY A 68 -11.64 -0.73 -14.37
C GLY A 68 -12.45 0.51 -14.03
N ILE A 69 -12.20 1.63 -14.71
CA ILE A 69 -13.20 2.69 -14.91
C ILE A 69 -12.95 3.34 -16.27
#